data_AF-X0X7A1-F1
#
_entry.id   AF-X0X7A1-F1
#
_cell.length_a   1.000
_cell.length_b   1.000
_cell.length_c   1.000
_cell.angle_alpha   90.00
_cell.angle_beta   90.00
_cell.angle_gamma   90.00
#
_symmetry.space_group_name_H-M   'P 1'
#
loop_
_entity.id
_entity.type
_entity.pdbx_description
1 polymer ?
#
loop_
_entity_poly.entity_id
_entity_poly.type
_entity_poly.pdbx_seq_one_letter_code
_entity_poly.pdbx_strand_id
1 'polypeptide(L)'
;MINKGLFTSTRLDWRTPKGLYQELNKEFCFDFDPCPPNPKFDGLNICWGKCNFCNPPYGTQIKKWIKKGFEEWQRGKIVVFLIPSRTDTSYWH
;
A
#
# COMPACT_ATOMS: atom_id res chain seq x y z
N MET A 1 28.70 8.44 -17.87
CA MET A 1 27.46 9.14 -17.47
C MET A 1 26.44 8.09 -17.07
N ILE A 2 26.07 8.02 -15.78
CA ILE A 2 25.06 7.05 -15.31
C ILE A 2 23.69 7.69 -15.50
N ASN A 3 22.84 7.04 -16.30
CA ASN A 3 21.48 7.46 -16.58
C ASN A 3 20.65 7.37 -15.28
N LYS A 4 20.40 8.52 -14.64
CA LYS A 4 19.81 8.65 -13.29
C LYS A 4 18.28 8.53 -13.28
N GLY A 5 17.69 7.81 -14.24
CA GLY A 5 16.28 7.99 -14.60
C GLY A 5 15.57 6.79 -15.21
N LEU A 6 15.96 5.55 -14.90
CA LEU A 6 15.09 4.39 -15.12
C LEU A 6 14.49 3.98 -13.76
N PHE A 7 13.15 4.01 -13.64
CA PHE A 7 12.33 3.51 -12.52
C PHE A 7 11.96 4.44 -11.34
N THR A 8 12.27 5.74 -11.39
CA THR A 8 11.72 6.73 -10.44
C THR A 8 10.46 7.37 -11.00
N SER A 9 9.29 6.99 -10.45
CA SER A 9 8.05 7.73 -10.71
C SER A 9 8.15 9.08 -10.00
N THR A 10 7.95 10.18 -10.72
CA THR A 10 7.88 11.54 -10.17
C THR A 10 6.54 11.85 -9.50
N ARG A 11 5.55 10.95 -9.62
CA ARG A 11 4.23 11.04 -9.00
C ARG A 11 4.04 9.92 -8.00
N LEU A 12 3.74 10.28 -6.76
CA LEU A 12 3.60 9.35 -5.63
C LEU A 12 2.13 9.01 -5.32
N ASP A 13 1.17 9.64 -6.01
CA ASP A 13 -0.25 9.69 -5.65
C ASP A 13 -1.17 8.98 -6.66
N TRP A 14 -0.74 7.84 -7.19
CA TRP A 14 -1.59 7.01 -8.04
C TRP A 14 -2.88 6.64 -7.31
N ARG A 15 -4.01 7.18 -7.79
CA ARG A 15 -5.32 6.91 -7.19
C ARG A 15 -5.80 5.51 -7.58
N THR A 16 -6.46 4.85 -6.65
CA THR A 16 -7.14 3.57 -6.89
C THR A 16 -8.32 3.80 -7.85
N PRO A 17 -8.41 3.06 -8.98
CA PRO A 17 -9.60 3.07 -9.81
C PRO A 17 -10.84 2.68 -9.00
N LYS A 18 -11.93 3.48 -9.09
CA LYS A 18 -13.12 3.28 -8.26
C LYS A 18 -13.72 1.88 -8.38
N GLY A 19 -13.82 1.35 -9.60
CA GLY A 19 -14.36 0.00 -9.83
C GLY A 19 -13.53 -1.10 -9.17
N LEU A 20 -12.20 -1.00 -9.26
CA LEU A 20 -11.29 -1.95 -8.61
C LEU A 20 -11.48 -1.94 -7.09
N TYR A 21 -11.51 -0.75 -6.47
CA TYR A 21 -11.77 -0.64 -5.04
C TYR A 21 -13.12 -1.24 -4.65
N GLN A 22 -14.17 -0.95 -5.42
CA GLN A 22 -15.52 -1.42 -5.11
C GLN A 22 -15.64 -2.94 -5.16
N GLU A 23 -15.04 -3.61 -6.15
CA GLU A 23 -15.05 -5.08 -6.22
C GLU A 23 -14.29 -5.70 -5.05
N LEU A 24 -13.09 -5.18 -4.73
CA LEU A 24 -12.33 -5.64 -3.57
C LEU A 24 -13.10 -5.38 -2.26
N ASN A 25 -13.75 -4.23 -2.13
CA ASN A 25 -14.50 -3.90 -0.93
C ASN A 25 -15.75 -4.76 -0.75
N LYS A 26 -16.37 -5.25 -1.84
CA LYS A 26 -17.46 -6.23 -1.76
C LYS A 26 -16.97 -7.57 -1.20
N GLU A 27 -15.75 -7.97 -1.55
CA GLU A 27 -15.15 -9.24 -1.09
C GLU A 27 -14.64 -9.14 0.35
N PHE A 28 -13.91 -8.08 0.68
CA PHE A 28 -13.16 -7.98 1.94
C PHE A 28 -13.82 -7.07 3.00
N CYS A 29 -14.82 -6.26 2.63
CA CYS A 29 -15.52 -5.34 3.53
C CYS A 29 -14.55 -4.45 4.35
N PHE A 30 -13.78 -3.59 3.67
CA PHE A 30 -12.73 -2.80 4.32
C PHE A 30 -13.32 -1.85 5.37
N ASP A 31 -12.69 -1.82 6.56
CA ASP A 31 -13.01 -0.92 7.66
C ASP A 31 -11.98 0.19 7.85
N PHE A 32 -10.85 0.12 7.14
CA PHE A 32 -9.76 1.07 7.28
C PHE A 32 -8.89 1.21 6.02
N ASP A 33 -8.42 2.44 5.79
CA ASP A 33 -7.39 2.78 4.81
C ASP A 33 -6.18 3.35 5.56
N PRO A 34 -5.04 2.64 5.61
CA PRO A 34 -3.83 3.12 6.28
C PRO A 34 -3.12 4.28 5.59
N CYS A 35 -3.39 4.54 4.31
CA CYS A 35 -2.72 5.56 3.52
C CYS A 35 -3.73 6.27 2.60
N PRO A 36 -4.78 6.90 3.16
CA PRO A 36 -5.82 7.52 2.37
C PRO A 36 -5.29 8.75 1.64
N PRO A 37 -5.98 9.22 0.59
CA PRO A 37 -5.65 10.50 -0.03
C PRO A 37 -5.64 11.62 1.01
N ASN A 38 -4.55 12.40 1.08
CA ASN A 38 -4.34 13.47 2.06
C ASN A 38 -4.48 12.98 3.52
N PRO A 39 -3.58 12.09 3.97
CA PRO A 39 -3.69 11.51 5.29
C PRO A 39 -3.48 12.58 6.38
N LYS A 40 -4.31 12.56 7.43
CA LYS A 40 -4.17 13.41 8.63
C LYS A 40 -3.41 12.71 9.76
N PHE A 41 -2.90 11.52 9.49
CA PHE A 41 -2.19 10.64 10.43
C PHE A 41 -1.05 9.93 9.71
N ASP A 42 -0.10 9.40 10.47
CA ASP A 42 0.95 8.54 9.93
C ASP A 42 0.53 7.07 10.02
N GLY A 43 0.14 6.50 8.88
CA GLY A 43 -0.32 5.11 8.77
C GLY A 43 0.71 4.06 9.20
N LEU A 44 2.01 4.37 9.18
CA LEU A 44 3.05 3.45 9.64
C LEU A 44 3.12 3.35 11.17
N ASN A 45 2.65 4.38 11.88
CA ASN A 45 2.80 4.54 13.33
C ASN A 45 1.48 4.45 14.11
N ILE A 46 0.46 3.83 13.52
CA ILE A 46 -0.85 3.61 14.16
C ILE A 46 -1.28 2.14 14.07
N CYS A 47 -2.27 1.78 14.89
CA CYS A 47 -2.98 0.51 14.78
C CYS A 47 -3.92 0.54 13.58
N TRP A 48 -3.91 -0.53 12.79
CA TRP A 48 -4.81 -0.69 11.64
C TRP A 48 -6.16 -1.28 12.06
N GLY A 49 -7.15 -1.25 11.17
CA GLY A 49 -8.46 -1.88 11.36
C GLY A 49 -8.41 -3.40 11.23
N LYS A 50 -9.58 -4.05 11.17
CA LYS A 50 -9.67 -5.51 10.96
C LYS A 50 -9.46 -5.89 9.50
N CYS A 51 -9.98 -5.10 8.56
CA CYS A 51 -9.88 -5.31 7.11
C CYS A 51 -9.39 -4.05 6.42
N ASN A 52 -8.17 -4.10 5.89
CA ASN A 52 -7.43 -2.91 5.48
C ASN A 52 -7.18 -2.91 3.98
N PHE A 53 -7.48 -1.80 3.31
CA PHE A 53 -7.05 -1.55 1.93
C PHE A 53 -5.88 -0.57 1.94
N CYS A 54 -4.73 -0.97 1.42
CA CYS A 54 -3.51 -0.17 1.43
C CYS A 54 -3.00 0.04 0.00
N ASN A 55 -3.07 1.28 -0.48
CA ASN A 55 -2.44 1.75 -1.72
C ASN A 55 -1.32 2.75 -1.35
N PRO A 56 -0.14 2.26 -0.91
CA PRO A 56 0.89 3.11 -0.34
C PRO A 56 1.53 3.99 -1.42
N PRO A 57 2.15 5.13 -1.04
CA PRO A 57 2.94 5.93 -1.96
C PRO A 57 4.05 5.07 -2.58
N TYR A 58 4.09 5.02 -3.91
CA TYR A 58 5.04 4.18 -4.62
C TYR A 58 6.48 4.68 -4.49
N GLY A 59 7.45 3.77 -4.54
CA GLY A 59 8.87 4.11 -4.48
C GLY A 59 9.57 3.53 -3.25
N THR A 60 10.53 4.27 -2.69
CA THR A 60 11.48 3.75 -1.69
C THR A 60 10.86 3.34 -0.35
N GLN A 61 9.64 3.80 -0.07
CA GLN A 61 8.95 3.53 1.18
C GLN A 61 8.05 2.28 1.14
N ILE A 62 7.77 1.70 -0.05
CA ILE A 62 6.91 0.50 -0.18
C ILE A 62 7.34 -0.61 0.78
N LYS A 63 8.66 -0.86 0.90
CA LYS A 63 9.19 -1.88 1.82
C LYS A 63 8.74 -1.72 3.28
N LYS A 64 8.58 -0.48 3.75
CA LYS A 64 8.11 -0.19 5.12
C LYS A 64 6.62 -0.52 5.26
N TRP A 65 5.83 -0.19 4.24
CA TRP A 65 4.40 -0.49 4.20
C TRP A 65 4.14 -1.99 4.13
N ILE A 66 4.87 -2.73 3.29
CA ILE A 66 4.78 -4.19 3.23
C ILE A 66 5.14 -4.82 4.58
N LYS A 67 6.26 -4.40 5.20
CA LYS A 67 6.65 -4.86 6.54
C LYS A 67 5.54 -4.61 7.58
N LYS A 68 5.00 -3.39 7.61
CA LYS A 68 3.92 -3.00 8.52
C LYS A 68 2.66 -3.83 8.27
N GLY A 69 2.26 -4.03 7.01
CA GLY A 69 1.10 -4.84 6.66
C GLY A 69 1.27 -6.31 7.05
N PHE A 70 2.47 -6.86 6.91
CA PHE A 70 2.79 -8.20 7.39
C PHE A 70 2.67 -8.32 8.92
N GLU A 71 3.18 -7.34 9.67
CA GLU A 71 3.03 -7.29 11.13
C GLU A 71 1.56 -7.20 11.56
N GLU A 72 0.73 -6.45 10.83
CA GLU A 72 -0.71 -6.36 11.09
C GLU A 72 -1.44 -7.66 10.74
N TRP A 73 -1.06 -8.32 9.64
CA TRP A 73 -1.58 -9.63 9.27
C TRP A 73 -1.24 -10.70 10.32
N GLN A 74 -0.01 -10.70 10.86
CA GLN A 74 0.39 -11.58 11.98
C GLN A 74 -0.46 -11.37 13.23
N ARG A 75 -1.11 -10.21 13.38
CA ARG A 75 -2.07 -9.90 14.47
C ARG A 75 -3.50 -10.33 14.15
N GLY A 76 -3.72 -11.11 13.09
CA GLY A 76 -5.02 -11.64 12.69
C GLY A 76 -5.87 -10.69 11.86
N LYS A 77 -5.27 -9.68 11.23
CA LYS A 77 -5.96 -8.70 10.38
C LYS A 77 -5.90 -9.10 8.91
N ILE A 78 -6.93 -8.72 8.16
CA ILE A 78 -6.90 -8.80 6.70
C ILE A 78 -6.26 -7.53 6.16
N VAL A 79 -5.32 -7.70 5.24
CA VAL A 79 -4.58 -6.62 4.61
C VAL A 79 -4.51 -6.88 3.11
N VAL A 80 -5.09 -5.98 2.33
CA VAL A 80 -5.07 -6.01 0.86
C VAL A 80 -4.21 -4.87 0.36
N PHE A 81 -3.15 -5.19 -0.39
CA PHE A 81 -2.23 -4.21 -0.97
C PHE A 81 -2.47 -4.02 -2.46
N LEU A 82 -2.49 -2.75 -2.89
CA LEU A 82 -2.29 -2.38 -4.28
C LEU A 82 -0.86 -1.86 -4.45
N ILE A 83 -0.01 -2.63 -5.13
CA ILE A 83 1.41 -2.30 -5.34
C ILE A 83 1.83 -2.52 -6.80
N PRO A 84 2.87 -1.82 -7.28
CA PRO A 84 3.38 -2.06 -8.62
C PRO A 84 4.08 -3.42 -8.71
N SER A 85 3.88 -4.10 -9.83
CA SER A 85 4.52 -5.37 -10.18
C SER A 85 6.01 -5.21 -10.50
N ARG A 86 6.82 -4.91 -9.47
CA ARG A 86 8.29 -4.86 -9.56
C ARG A 86 8.88 -6.15 -8.98
N THR A 87 8.80 -7.20 -9.77
CA THR A 87 9.14 -8.57 -9.36
C THR A 87 10.63 -8.77 -9.05
N ASP A 88 11.48 -7.81 -9.41
CA ASP A 88 12.92 -7.77 -9.16
C ASP A 88 13.31 -7.11 -7.82
N THR A 89 12.32 -6.62 -7.07
CA THR A 89 12.56 -5.87 -5.82
C THR A 89 12.40 -6.73 -4.58
N SER A 90 13.18 -6.41 -3.53
CA SER A 90 13.18 -7.19 -2.29
C SER A 90 11.87 -7.15 -1.50
N TYR A 91 10.94 -6.23 -1.79
CA TYR A 91 9.64 -6.21 -1.11
C TYR A 91 8.63 -7.15 -1.80
N TRP A 92 8.96 -7.63 -3.01
CA TRP A 92 8.14 -8.55 -3.77
C TRP A 92 8.35 -10.02 -3.35
N HIS A 93 9.46 -10.30 -2.65
CA HIS A 93 9.87 -11.60 -2.14
C HIS A 93 9.86 -11.61 -0.61
#